data_AF-A0A7K3RJ42-F1
#
_entry.id   AF-A0A7K3RJ42-F1
#
_cell.length_a   1.000
_cell.length_b   1.000
_cell.length_c   1.000
_cell.angle_alpha   90.00
_cell.angle_beta   90.00
_cell.angle_gamma   90.00
#
_symmetry.space_group_name_H-M   'P 1'
#
loop_
_entity.id
_entity.type
_entity.pdbx_description
1 polymer ?
#
loop_
_entity_poly.entity_id
_entity_poly.type
_entity_poly.pdbx_seq_one_letter_code
_entity_poly.pdbx_strand_id
1 'polypeptide(L)'
;AVDLAGLRARLAVRDRPEEAAEHADRAVRASLLTDSPLVQATAELDRAQALAALGRWPEAEGSARSAGAHFTGKGHLPGVRRVSGFLANPPRPMATTRERS
;
A
#
# COMPACT_ATOMS: atom_id res chain seq x y z
N ALA A 1 -10.34 -5.42 13.17
CA ALA A 1 -8.90 -5.08 13.31
C ALA A 1 -8.33 -4.51 12.01
N VAL A 2 -8.55 -5.17 10.86
CA VAL A 2 -8.06 -4.73 9.54
C VAL A 2 -8.54 -3.31 9.18
N ASP A 3 -9.85 -3.05 9.23
CA ASP A 3 -10.41 -1.77 8.77
C ASP A 3 -9.89 -0.55 9.52
N LEU A 4 -9.76 -0.66 10.85
CA LEU A 4 -9.21 0.42 11.68
C LEU A 4 -7.73 0.68 11.36
N ALA A 5 -6.94 -0.38 11.18
CA ALA A 5 -5.53 -0.25 10.83
C ALA A 5 -5.37 0.37 9.42
N GLY A 6 -6.15 -0.09 8.43
CA GLY A 6 -6.14 0.47 7.08
C GLY A 6 -6.64 1.92 7.02
N LEU A 7 -7.66 2.29 7.81
CA LEU A 7 -8.10 3.68 7.91
C LEU A 7 -6.98 4.57 8.49
N ARG A 8 -6.33 4.13 9.58
CA ARG A 8 -5.22 4.88 10.18
C ARG A 8 -4.05 5.05 9.22
N ALA A 9 -3.72 4.01 8.45
CA ALA A 9 -2.68 4.09 7.42
C ALA A 9 -3.00 5.18 6.38
N ARG A 10 -4.22 5.17 5.82
CA ARG A 10 -4.64 6.14 4.81
C ARG A 10 -4.67 7.58 5.31
N LEU A 11 -5.02 7.80 6.58
CA LEU A 11 -4.99 9.13 7.19
C LEU A 11 -3.56 9.62 7.48
N ALA A 12 -2.65 8.72 7.83
CA ALA A 12 -1.27 9.07 8.17
C ALA A 12 -0.34 9.20 6.96
N VAL A 13 -0.70 8.64 5.80
CA VAL A 13 0.23 8.43 4.66
C VAL A 13 0.93 9.70 4.15
N ARG A 14 0.30 10.87 4.29
CA ARG A 14 0.87 12.15 3.80
C ARG A 14 1.80 12.81 4.80
N ASP A 15 1.41 12.82 6.07
CA ASP A 15 2.07 13.63 7.10
C ASP A 15 3.02 12.80 7.97
N ARG A 16 2.76 11.48 8.08
CA ARG A 16 3.46 10.53 8.96
C ARG A 16 3.60 9.17 8.26
N PRO A 17 4.38 9.10 7.17
CA PRO A 17 4.43 7.91 6.31
C PRO A 17 5.01 6.67 7.01
N GLU A 18 5.86 6.83 8.03
CA GLU A 18 6.38 5.74 8.85
C GLU A 18 5.26 5.09 9.68
N GLU A 19 4.46 5.90 10.38
CA GLU A 19 3.30 5.42 11.12
C GLU A 19 2.27 4.77 10.18
N ALA A 20 2.09 5.35 9.00
CA ALA A 20 1.21 4.78 7.98
C ALA A 20 1.67 3.38 7.56
N ALA A 21 2.97 3.18 7.36
CA ALA A 21 3.54 1.88 7.01
C ALA A 21 3.34 0.86 8.14
N GLU A 22 3.54 1.25 9.41
CA GLU A 22 3.27 0.35 10.53
C GLU A 22 1.80 -0.07 10.61
N HIS A 23 0.88 0.88 10.40
CA HIS A 23 -0.55 0.61 10.38
C HIS A 23 -0.94 -0.29 9.21
N ALA A 24 -0.38 -0.06 8.04
CA ALA A 24 -0.64 -0.88 6.85
C ALA A 24 -0.08 -2.31 7.02
N ASP A 25 1.12 -2.47 7.59
CA ASP A 25 1.71 -3.77 7.92
C ASP A 25 0.84 -4.55 8.91
N ARG A 26 0.28 -3.88 9.92
CA ARG A 26 -0.69 -4.49 10.84
C ARG A 26 -1.98 -4.90 10.12
N ALA A 27 -2.47 -4.07 9.19
CA ALA A 27 -3.66 -4.38 8.39
C ALA A 27 -3.43 -5.61 7.50
N VAL A 28 -2.26 -5.72 6.85
CA VAL A 28 -1.88 -6.89 6.04
C VAL A 28 -1.82 -8.15 6.90
N ARG A 29 -1.11 -8.12 8.05
CA ARG A 29 -1.08 -9.31 8.93
C ARG A 29 -2.47 -9.73 9.40
N ALA A 30 -3.33 -8.77 9.73
CA ALA A 30 -4.69 -9.07 10.17
C ALA A 30 -5.59 -9.55 9.03
N SER A 31 -5.37 -9.13 7.78
CA SER A 31 -6.18 -9.54 6.64
C SER A 31 -5.96 -11.00 6.25
N LEU A 32 -4.78 -11.55 6.56
CA LEU A 32 -4.47 -12.98 6.38
C LEU A 32 -5.32 -13.89 7.27
N LEU A 33 -5.91 -13.36 8.35
CA LEU A 33 -6.85 -14.08 9.21
C LEU A 33 -8.29 -14.04 8.67
N THR A 34 -8.50 -13.47 7.49
CA THR A 34 -9.79 -13.37 6.82
C THR A 34 -9.78 -14.16 5.52
N ASP A 35 -10.91 -14.78 5.17
CA ASP A 35 -11.10 -15.49 3.89
C ASP A 35 -11.50 -14.53 2.75
N SER A 36 -11.34 -13.22 2.93
CA SER A 36 -11.78 -12.22 1.96
C SER A 36 -10.60 -11.69 1.14
N PRO A 37 -10.49 -12.07 -0.15
CA PRO A 37 -9.44 -11.53 -1.02
C PRO A 37 -9.57 -10.00 -1.21
N LEU A 38 -10.76 -9.42 -1.04
CA LEU A 38 -10.92 -7.95 -1.12
C LEU A 38 -10.31 -7.22 0.07
N VAL A 39 -10.40 -7.82 1.26
CA VAL A 39 -9.80 -7.27 2.48
C VAL A 39 -8.27 -7.36 2.39
N GLN A 40 -7.76 -8.50 1.93
CA GLN A 40 -6.33 -8.68 1.65
C GLN A 40 -5.82 -7.70 0.58
N ALA A 41 -6.55 -7.56 -0.53
CA ALA A 41 -6.19 -6.63 -1.61
C ALA A 41 -6.13 -5.17 -1.15
N THR A 42 -7.10 -4.75 -0.34
CA THR A 42 -7.16 -3.37 0.17
C THR A 42 -5.99 -3.09 1.11
N ALA A 43 -5.69 -4.01 2.03
CA ALA A 43 -4.57 -3.86 2.95
C ALA A 43 -3.22 -3.78 2.23
N GLU A 44 -3.01 -4.62 1.20
CA GLU A 44 -1.80 -4.58 0.36
C GLU A 44 -1.69 -3.28 -0.44
N LEU A 45 -2.80 -2.73 -0.95
CA LEU A 45 -2.77 -1.46 -1.66
C LEU A 45 -2.48 -0.28 -0.71
N ASP A 46 -3.04 -0.28 0.49
CA ASP A 46 -2.73 0.73 1.52
C ASP A 46 -1.24 0.66 1.92
N ARG A 47 -0.67 -0.56 2.02
CA ARG A 47 0.76 -0.77 2.27
C ARG A 47 1.63 -0.28 1.13
N ALA A 48 1.24 -0.53 -0.12
CA ALA A 48 1.92 0.01 -1.29
C ALA A 48 2.00 1.55 -1.25
N GLN A 49 0.90 2.22 -0.89
CA GLN A 49 0.86 3.67 -0.77
C GLN A 49 1.78 4.20 0.34
N ALA A 50 1.79 3.56 1.51
CA ALA A 50 2.68 3.95 2.60
C ALA A 50 4.16 3.76 2.25
N LEU A 51 4.52 2.63 1.63
CA LEU A 51 5.89 2.37 1.18
C LEU A 51 6.33 3.36 0.08
N ALA A 52 5.43 3.69 -0.84
CA ALA A 52 5.69 4.70 -1.86
C ALA A 52 5.92 6.10 -1.26
N ALA A 53 5.16 6.48 -0.23
CA ALA A 53 5.37 7.73 0.50
C ALA A 53 6.73 7.80 1.22
N LEU A 54 7.26 6.64 1.63
CA LEU A 54 8.61 6.49 2.19
C LEU A 54 9.73 6.42 1.12
N GLY A 55 9.39 6.51 -0.18
CA GLY A 55 10.35 6.34 -1.28
C GLY A 55 10.83 4.90 -1.49
N ARG A 56 10.21 3.91 -0.84
CA ARG A 56 10.55 2.48 -0.91
C ARG A 56 9.82 1.81 -2.07
N TRP A 57 10.14 2.27 -3.29
CA TRP A 57 9.40 1.88 -4.49
C TRP A 57 9.42 0.37 -4.80
N PRO A 58 10.54 -0.37 -4.70
CA PRO A 58 10.54 -1.81 -4.97
C PRO A 58 9.57 -2.59 -4.06
N GLU A 59 9.53 -2.28 -2.77
CA GLU A 59 8.59 -2.92 -1.84
C GLU A 59 7.14 -2.48 -2.10
N ALA A 60 6.95 -1.21 -2.43
CA ALA A 60 5.63 -0.68 -2.79
C ALA A 60 5.05 -1.37 -4.03
N GLU A 61 5.87 -1.57 -5.06
CA GLU A 61 5.50 -2.28 -6.28
C GLU A 61 5.15 -3.74 -6.00
N GLY A 62 5.93 -4.42 -5.16
CA GLY A 62 5.64 -5.78 -4.70
C GLY A 62 4.26 -5.88 -4.04
N SER A 63 3.97 -4.97 -3.10
CA SER A 63 2.69 -4.93 -2.39
C SER A 63 1.52 -4.61 -3.34
N ALA A 64 1.70 -3.66 -4.27
CA ALA A 64 0.70 -3.34 -5.29
C ALA A 64 0.40 -4.53 -6.23
N ARG A 65 1.42 -5.30 -6.62
CA ARG A 65 1.22 -6.53 -7.42
C ARG A 65 0.40 -7.57 -6.66
N SER A 66 0.68 -7.78 -5.37
CA SER A 66 -0.12 -8.67 -4.51
C SER A 66 -1.58 -8.22 -4.44
N ALA A 67 -1.83 -6.91 -4.25
CA ALA A 67 -3.18 -6.35 -4.30
C ALA A 67 -3.87 -6.61 -5.64
N GLY A 68 -3.14 -6.44 -6.75
CA GLY A 68 -3.63 -6.70 -8.11
C GLY A 68 -4.02 -8.15 -8.35
N ALA A 69 -3.24 -9.10 -7.83
CA ALA A 69 -3.55 -10.53 -7.91
C ALA A 69 -4.86 -10.87 -7.20
N HIS A 70 -5.06 -10.36 -5.97
CA HIS A 70 -6.29 -10.56 -5.21
C HIS A 70 -7.52 -9.93 -5.88
N PHE A 71 -7.41 -8.68 -6.36
CA PHE A 71 -8.51 -8.02 -7.08
C PHE A 71 -8.86 -8.74 -8.38
N THR A 72 -7.86 -9.18 -9.15
CA THR A 72 -8.08 -9.95 -10.39
C THR A 72 -8.76 -11.27 -10.10
N GLY A 73 -8.26 -12.03 -9.12
CA GLY A 73 -8.84 -13.32 -8.73
C GLY A 73 -10.31 -13.21 -8.29
N LYS A 74 -10.71 -12.08 -7.68
CA LYS A 74 -12.11 -11.81 -7.31
C LYS A 74 -12.96 -11.22 -8.45
N GLY A 75 -12.36 -10.81 -9.58
CA GLY A 75 -13.05 -10.09 -10.66
C GLY A 75 -13.36 -8.62 -10.32
N HIS A 76 -12.63 -8.01 -9.40
CA HIS A 76 -12.91 -6.67 -8.88
C HIS A 76 -12.22 -5.56 -9.70
N LEU A 77 -12.80 -5.23 -10.85
CA LEU A 77 -12.26 -4.25 -11.82
C LEU A 77 -11.88 -2.88 -11.23
N PRO A 78 -12.66 -2.26 -10.31
CA PRO A 78 -12.25 -0.98 -9.73
C PRO A 78 -10.92 -1.07 -8.97
N GLY A 79 -10.68 -2.21 -8.31
CA GLY A 79 -9.43 -2.46 -7.59
C GLY A 79 -8.25 -2.65 -8.53
N VAL A 80 -8.44 -3.42 -9.60
CA VAL A 80 -7.44 -3.59 -10.66
C VAL A 80 -7.03 -2.25 -11.25
N ARG A 81 -7.99 -1.38 -11.59
CA ARG A 81 -7.70 -0.04 -12.13
C ARG A 81 -6.89 0.84 -11.18
N ARG A 82 -7.18 0.79 -9.87
CA ARG A 82 -6.39 1.53 -8.87
C ARG A 82 -4.95 1.03 -8.82
N VAL A 83 -4.74 -0.28 -8.83
CA VAL A 83 -3.39 -0.88 -8.85
C VAL A 83 -2.65 -0.48 -10.13
N SER A 84 -3.29 -0.57 -11.30
CA SER A 84 -2.68 -0.14 -12.56
C SER A 84 -2.32 1.35 -12.54
N GLY A 85 -3.20 2.21 -12.01
CA GLY A 85 -2.93 3.64 -11.89
C GLY A 85 -1.77 3.96 -10.94
N PHE A 86 -1.65 3.20 -9.85
CA PHE A 86 -0.51 3.30 -8.92
C PHE A 86 0.80 2.88 -9.59
N LEU A 87 0.82 1.72 -10.25
CA LEU A 87 2.03 1.19 -10.91
C LEU A 87 2.48 2.04 -12.11
N ALA A 88 1.53 2.65 -12.84
CA ALA A 88 1.83 3.51 -13.98
C ALA A 88 2.44 4.86 -13.58
N ASN A 89 2.30 5.27 -12.31
CA ASN A 89 2.77 6.56 -11.81
C ASN A 89 3.69 6.36 -10.59
N PRO A 90 4.88 5.80 -10.77
CA PRO A 90 5.86 5.72 -9.69
C PRO A 90 6.15 7.13 -9.16
N PRO A 91 6.15 7.35 -7.83
CA PRO A 91 6.60 8.61 -7.28
C PRO A 91 8.04 8.82 -7.74
N ARG A 92 8.30 10.00 -8.33
CA ARG A 92 9.65 10.36 -8.72
C ARG A 92 10.52 10.31 -7.47
N PRO A 93 11.69 9.66 -7.49
CA PRO A 93 12.59 9.68 -6.35
C PRO A 93 12.86 11.14 -6.00
N MET A 94 12.42 11.57 -4.82
CA MET A 94 12.80 12.87 -4.28
C MET A 94 14.32 12.82 -4.16
N ALA A 95 15.01 13.70 -4.88
CA ALA A 95 16.43 13.89 -4.71
C ALA A 95 16.67 14.29 -3.25
N THR A 96 17.06 13.34 -2.42
CA THR A 96 17.58 13.66 -1.10
C THR A 96 18.89 14.37 -1.35
N THR A 97 18.88 15.70 -1.30
CA THR A 97 20.11 16.49 -1.15
C THR A 97 20.73 16.05 0.17
N ARG A 98 21.59 15.04 0.13
CA ARG A 98 22.55 14.81 1.21
C ARG A 98 23.54 15.96 1.11
N GLU A 99 23.32 17.01 1.90
CA GLU A 99 24.40 17.92 2.25
C GLU A 99 25.51 17.08 2.88
N ARG A 100 26.66 17.04 2.19
CA ARG A 100 27.90 16.54 2.75
C ARG A 100 28.35 17.56 3.79
N SER A 101 28.45 17.12 5.05
CA SER A 101 29.30 17.75 6.08
C SER A 101 30.37 16.75 6.45
#